data_AF-A0A7S2I9G3-F1
#
_entry.id   AF-A0A7S2I9G3-F1
#
_cell.length_a   1.000
_cell.length_b   1.000
_cell.length_c   1.000
_cell.angle_alpha   90.00
_cell.angle_beta   90.00
_cell.angle_gamma   90.00
#
_symmetry.space_group_name_H-M   'P 1'
#
loop_
_entity.id
_entity.type
_entity.pdbx_description
1 polymer ?
#
loop_
_entity_poly.entity_id
_entity_poly.type
_entity_poly.pdbx_seq_one_letter_code
_entity_poly.pdbx_strand_id
1 'polypeptide(L)'
;SVSLSADGEVVAIGARYNKGGGSFSGHVRIFKLDASSKWSQIGQDIDGEAGGDMSGFSVSLSADGEVVAIGARYNKGGGSFSGHVRIFKLDASSKWSQIGQDIDGEAGGDMSGFSVSLSAD
;
A
#
# COMPACT_ATOMS: atom_id res chain seq x y z
N SER A 1 4.96 4.48 -6.43
CA SER A 1 4.29 5.67 -5.86
C SER A 1 4.98 6.05 -4.56
N VAL A 2 4.78 7.27 -4.05
CA VAL A 2 5.30 7.72 -2.75
C VAL A 2 4.26 8.60 -2.05
N SER A 3 4.16 8.52 -0.73
CA SER A 3 3.32 9.39 0.11
C SER A 3 4.02 9.66 1.44
N LEU A 4 3.79 10.83 2.02
CA LEU A 4 4.42 11.29 3.27
C LEU A 4 3.34 11.65 4.30
N SER A 5 3.60 11.46 5.59
CA SER A 5 2.78 11.99 6.69
C SER A 5 2.85 13.52 6.75
N ALA A 6 1.94 14.14 7.49
CA ALA A 6 1.82 15.60 7.56
C ALA A 6 3.06 16.27 8.21
N ASP A 7 3.69 15.60 9.18
CA ASP A 7 4.92 16.04 9.84
C ASP A 7 6.20 15.72 9.03
N GLY A 8 6.08 14.93 7.97
CA GLY A 8 7.20 14.51 7.15
C GLY A 8 8.04 13.37 7.73
N GLU A 9 7.64 12.77 8.84
CA GLU A 9 8.44 11.76 9.54
C GLU A 9 8.17 10.32 9.09
N VAL A 10 7.07 10.06 8.36
CA VAL A 10 6.72 8.73 7.85
C VAL A 10 6.53 8.77 6.35
N VAL A 11 7.20 7.87 5.62
CA VAL A 11 7.11 7.76 4.15
C VAL A 11 6.69 6.36 3.72
N ALA A 12 5.66 6.27 2.89
CA ALA A 12 5.23 5.04 2.23
C ALA A 12 5.76 5.00 0.79
N ILE A 13 6.42 3.90 0.40
CA ILE A 13 7.06 3.73 -0.91
C ILE A 13 6.52 2.46 -1.57
N GLY A 14 5.84 2.64 -2.70
CA GLY A 14 5.33 1.54 -3.50
C GLY A 14 6.32 1.10 -4.59
N ALA A 15 6.63 -0.18 -4.63
CA ALA A 15 7.53 -0.81 -5.59
C ALA A 15 6.79 -1.97 -6.31
N ARG A 16 5.96 -1.55 -7.28
CA ARG A 16 5.00 -2.37 -8.04
C ARG A 16 5.54 -3.57 -8.83
N TYR A 17 6.85 -3.69 -8.97
CA TYR A 17 7.49 -4.81 -9.68
C TYR A 17 8.35 -5.68 -8.76
N ASN A 18 8.32 -5.43 -7.45
CA ASN A 18 8.96 -6.30 -6.47
C ASN A 18 8.39 -7.73 -6.62
N LYS A 19 9.24 -8.72 -6.35
CA LYS A 19 8.94 -10.14 -6.54
C LYS A 19 8.80 -10.93 -5.22
N GLY A 20 8.78 -10.25 -4.08
CA GLY A 20 8.70 -10.83 -2.73
C GLY A 20 7.46 -11.71 -2.53
N GLY A 21 6.29 -11.24 -2.98
CA GLY A 21 5.04 -12.02 -3.00
C GLY A 21 4.79 -12.82 -4.29
N GLY A 22 5.80 -13.03 -5.14
CA GLY A 22 5.66 -13.66 -6.47
C GLY A 22 5.94 -12.71 -7.64
N SER A 23 6.01 -13.24 -8.87
CA SER A 23 6.47 -12.48 -10.04
C SER A 23 5.64 -11.20 -10.28
N PHE A 24 6.25 -10.03 -10.09
CA PHE A 24 5.61 -8.72 -10.23
C PHE A 24 4.36 -8.54 -9.35
N SER A 25 4.32 -9.20 -8.19
CA SER A 25 3.29 -8.98 -7.16
C SER A 25 3.31 -7.54 -6.65
N GLY A 26 4.50 -6.95 -6.57
CA GLY A 26 4.71 -5.64 -5.98
C GLY A 26 4.66 -5.68 -4.45
N HIS A 27 5.07 -4.59 -3.83
CA HIS A 27 4.97 -4.42 -2.38
C HIS A 27 5.01 -2.93 -2.02
N VAL A 28 4.66 -2.61 -0.78
CA VAL A 28 4.87 -1.30 -0.17
C VAL A 28 5.71 -1.46 1.09
N ARG A 29 6.65 -0.53 1.27
CA ARG A 29 7.42 -0.37 2.51
C ARG A 29 7.18 1.00 3.09
N ILE A 30 7.14 1.05 4.42
CA ILE A 30 6.94 2.29 5.16
C ILE A 30 8.16 2.51 6.05
N PHE A 31 8.71 3.72 6.02
CA PHE A 31 9.87 4.10 6.81
C PHE A 31 9.51 5.27 7.73
N LYS A 32 10.12 5.30 8.91
CA LYS A 32 10.05 6.41 9.86
C LYS A 32 11.43 7.02 10.06
N LEU A 33 11.47 8.35 10.09
CA LEU A 33 12.63 9.15 10.44
C LEU A 33 12.81 9.14 11.95
N ASP A 34 14.00 8.76 12.42
CA ASP A 34 14.35 8.87 13.83
C ASP A 34 14.94 10.26 14.18
N ALA A 35 15.07 10.53 15.48
CA ALA A 35 15.65 11.77 15.98
C ALA A 35 17.12 12.00 15.56
N SER A 36 17.80 10.96 15.05
CA SER A 36 19.16 11.03 14.50
C SER A 36 19.17 11.23 12.97
N SER A 37 18.03 11.60 12.38
CA SER A 37 17.85 11.79 10.94
C SER A 37 18.11 10.53 10.11
N LYS A 38 17.81 9.34 10.65
CA LYS A 38 17.90 8.08 9.92
C LYS A 38 16.51 7.52 9.63
N TRP A 39 16.32 7.09 8.39
CA TRP A 39 15.12 6.36 7.98
C TRP A 39 15.28 4.88 8.32
N SER A 40 14.31 4.34 9.05
CA SER A 40 14.23 2.90 9.37
C SER A 40 12.85 2.37 8.99
N GLN A 41 12.79 1.14 8.48
CA GLN A 41 11.52 0.53 8.12
C GLN A 41 10.70 0.28 9.38
N ILE A 42 9.41 0.62 9.35
CA ILE A 42 8.47 0.32 10.42
C ILE A 42 7.54 -0.81 9.97
N GLY A 43 7.55 -1.90 10.74
CA GLY A 43 6.82 -3.12 10.44
C GLY A 43 7.35 -3.91 9.25
N GLN A 44 6.59 -4.97 8.93
CA GLN A 44 6.90 -5.87 7.83
C GLN A 44 6.57 -5.26 6.46
N ASP A 45 7.12 -5.84 5.41
CA ASP A 45 6.72 -5.52 4.03
C ASP A 45 5.23 -5.80 3.83
N ILE A 46 4.53 -4.93 3.10
CA ILE A 46 3.15 -5.19 2.67
C ILE A 46 3.21 -5.70 1.23
N ASP A 47 3.31 -7.02 1.09
CA ASP A 47 3.42 -7.69 -0.20
C ASP A 47 2.07 -7.74 -0.94
N GLY A 48 2.14 -7.70 -2.28
CA GLY A 48 1.01 -8.01 -3.15
C GLY A 48 0.57 -9.47 -3.02
N GLU A 49 -0.70 -9.74 -3.30
CA GLU A 49 -1.32 -11.05 -3.04
C GLU A 49 -0.94 -12.10 -4.07
N ALA A 50 -0.89 -11.70 -5.34
CA ALA A 50 -0.57 -12.58 -6.45
C ALA A 50 0.38 -11.93 -7.46
N GLY A 51 1.03 -12.78 -8.26
CA GLY A 51 1.90 -12.33 -9.33
C GLY A 51 1.13 -11.53 -10.40
N GLY A 52 1.64 -10.35 -10.74
CA GLY A 52 1.06 -9.48 -11.76
C GLY A 52 0.07 -8.43 -11.24
N ASP A 53 -0.29 -8.46 -9.96
CA ASP A 53 -1.22 -7.50 -9.36
C ASP A 53 -0.68 -6.07 -9.35
N MET A 54 0.65 -5.95 -9.28
CA MET A 54 1.38 -4.69 -9.21
C MET A 54 1.02 -3.84 -7.98
N SER A 55 0.91 -4.47 -6.81
CA SER A 55 0.66 -3.79 -5.52
C SER A 55 1.69 -2.70 -5.24
N GLY A 56 1.23 -1.57 -4.70
CA GLY A 56 2.04 -0.36 -4.58
C GLY A 56 2.11 0.45 -5.88
N PHE A 57 1.18 0.21 -6.81
CA PHE A 57 1.03 1.04 -8.01
C PHE A 57 0.74 2.49 -7.61
N SER A 58 -0.24 2.66 -6.73
CA SER A 58 -0.60 3.90 -6.04
C SER A 58 -0.51 3.66 -4.52
N VAL A 59 -0.14 4.69 -3.77
CA VAL A 59 -0.09 4.66 -2.31
C VAL A 59 -0.55 6.01 -1.78
N SER A 60 -1.29 6.00 -0.67
CA SER A 60 -1.61 7.20 0.10
C SER A 60 -1.50 6.87 1.58
N LEU A 61 -0.86 7.76 2.33
CA LEU A 61 -0.59 7.63 3.76
C LEU A 61 -1.42 8.68 4.52
N SER A 62 -2.00 8.31 5.66
CA SER A 62 -2.73 9.23 6.54
C SER A 62 -1.80 10.30 7.13
N ALA A 63 -2.40 11.39 7.59
CA ALA A 63 -1.66 12.52 8.16
C ALA A 63 -0.78 12.12 9.36
N ASP A 64 -1.24 11.18 10.19
CA ASP A 64 -0.52 10.64 11.35
C ASP A 64 0.48 9.51 11.00
N GLY A 65 0.50 9.06 9.74
CA GLY A 65 1.38 7.97 9.30
C GLY A 65 0.96 6.57 9.75
N GLU A 66 -0.20 6.39 10.36
CA GLU A 66 -0.64 5.10 10.91
C GLU A 66 -1.54 4.28 9.97
N VAL A 67 -2.08 4.87 8.90
CA VAL A 67 -2.95 4.20 7.93
C VAL A 67 -2.42 4.39 6.51
N VAL A 68 -2.34 3.32 5.74
CA VAL A 68 -1.91 3.36 4.33
C VAL A 68 -2.93 2.68 3.43
N ALA A 69 -3.32 3.37 2.35
CA ALA A 69 -4.09 2.82 1.25
C ALA A 69 -3.15 2.41 0.10
N ILE A 70 -3.34 1.21 -0.43
CA ILE A 70 -2.46 0.63 -1.44
C ILE A 70 -3.31 0.13 -2.61
N GLY A 71 -3.07 0.70 -3.79
CA GLY A 71 -3.72 0.26 -5.01
C GLY A 71 -2.90 -0.78 -5.78
N ALA A 72 -3.59 -1.80 -6.30
CA ALA A 72 -3.03 -2.77 -7.24
C ALA A 72 -3.98 -2.90 -8.43
N ARG A 73 -3.72 -2.09 -9.46
CA ARG A 73 -4.64 -1.88 -10.60
C ARG A 73 -4.90 -3.12 -11.47
N TYR A 74 -4.16 -4.21 -11.26
CA TYR A 74 -4.25 -5.43 -12.05
C TYR A 74 -4.59 -6.67 -11.23
N ASN A 75 -4.88 -6.50 -9.93
CA ASN A 75 -5.47 -7.57 -9.12
C ASN A 75 -6.77 -8.06 -9.77
N LYS A 76 -7.10 -9.32 -9.50
CA LYS A 76 -8.19 -10.06 -10.18
C LYS A 76 -9.32 -10.51 -9.25
N GLY A 77 -9.41 -9.99 -8.03
CA GLY A 77 -10.43 -10.35 -7.03
C GLY A 77 -11.87 -10.21 -7.57
N GLY A 78 -12.14 -9.13 -8.31
CA GLY A 78 -13.43 -8.86 -8.96
C GLY A 78 -13.52 -9.22 -10.45
N GLY A 79 -12.48 -9.84 -11.03
CA GLY A 79 -12.42 -10.19 -12.45
C GLY A 79 -11.10 -9.81 -13.12
N SER A 80 -10.93 -10.17 -14.40
CA SER A 80 -9.65 -9.93 -15.09
C SER A 80 -9.30 -8.44 -15.14
N PHE A 81 -8.22 -8.04 -14.46
CA PHE A 81 -7.78 -6.64 -14.35
C PHE A 81 -8.85 -5.72 -13.74
N SER A 82 -9.69 -6.22 -12.83
CA SER A 82 -10.61 -5.38 -12.07
C SER A 82 -9.88 -4.38 -11.18
N GLY A 83 -8.70 -4.77 -10.69
CA GLY A 83 -7.95 -4.02 -9.70
C GLY A 83 -8.62 -4.08 -8.32
N HIS A 84 -7.90 -3.59 -7.32
CA HIS A 84 -8.41 -3.46 -5.96
C HIS A 84 -7.62 -2.40 -5.16
N VAL A 85 -8.15 -2.02 -4.00
CA VAL A 85 -7.45 -1.24 -2.97
C VAL A 85 -7.49 -2.02 -1.64
N ARG A 86 -6.36 -2.04 -0.95
CA ARG A 86 -6.26 -2.57 0.42
C ARG A 86 -5.79 -1.50 1.39
N ILE A 87 -6.36 -1.49 2.59
CA ILE A 87 -6.07 -0.51 3.63
C ILE A 87 -5.40 -1.21 4.80
N PHE A 88 -4.26 -0.70 5.25
CA PHE A 88 -3.52 -1.25 6.39
C PHE A 88 -3.38 -0.22 7.48
N LYS A 89 -3.45 -0.67 8.74
CA LYS A 89 -3.19 0.13 9.93
C LYS A 89 -1.97 -0.42 10.69
N LEU A 90 -1.11 0.47 11.15
CA LEU A 90 0.00 0.15 12.04
C LEU A 90 -0.53 -0.06 13.46
N ASP A 91 -0.19 -1.19 14.07
CA ASP A 91 -0.51 -1.46 15.46
C ASP A 91 0.58 -1.00 16.43
N ALA A 92 0.27 -1.02 17.73
CA ALA A 92 1.19 -0.62 18.79
C ALA A 92 2.45 -1.53 18.90
N SER A 93 2.46 -2.69 18.23
CA SER A 93 3.62 -3.58 18.13
C SER A 93 4.43 -3.37 16.85
N SER A 94 4.18 -2.26 16.15
CA SER A 94 4.79 -1.91 14.87
C SER A 94 4.53 -2.95 13.79
N LYS A 95 3.33 -3.53 13.71
CA LYS A 95 2.93 -4.41 12.61
C LYS A 95 1.82 -3.79 11.78
N TRP A 96 1.92 -3.95 10.46
CA TRP A 96 0.87 -3.55 9.54
C TRP A 96 -0.19 -4.65 9.48
N SER A 97 -1.44 -4.32 9.78
CA SER A 97 -2.56 -5.25 9.65
C SER A 97 -3.61 -4.66 8.73
N GLN A 98 -4.13 -5.47 7.82
CA GLN A 98 -5.22 -5.03 6.95
C GLN A 98 -6.45 -4.71 7.81
N ILE A 99 -7.11 -3.59 7.50
CA ILE A 99 -8.36 -3.19 8.13
C ILE A 99 -9.48 -3.25 7.09
N GLY A 100 -10.56 -3.98 7.42
CA GLY A 100 -11.64 -4.26 6.48
C GLY A 100 -11.27 -5.35 5.45
N GLN A 101 -12.19 -5.57 4.52
CA GLN A 101 -11.99 -6.46 3.36
C GLN A 101 -11.31 -5.70 2.23
N ASP A 102 -10.89 -6.42 1.19
CA ASP A 102 -10.43 -5.79 -0.04
C ASP A 102 -11.55 -4.95 -0.67
N ILE A 103 -11.17 -3.83 -1.27
CA ILE A 103 -12.07 -3.00 -2.05
C ILE A 103 -11.82 -3.33 -3.53
N ASP A 104 -12.48 -4.39 -4.00
CA ASP A 104 -12.35 -4.88 -5.38
C ASP A 104 -13.08 -3.99 -6.38
N GLY A 105 -12.51 -3.86 -7.59
CA GLY A 105 -13.26 -3.38 -8.75
C GLY A 105 -14.39 -4.34 -9.11
N GLU A 106 -15.49 -3.82 -9.62
CA GLU A 106 -16.73 -4.58 -9.79
C GLU A 106 -16.74 -5.42 -11.09
N ALA A 107 -15.95 -5.01 -12.08
CA ALA A 107 -15.85 -5.68 -13.37
C ALA A 107 -14.41 -5.75 -13.89
N GLY A 108 -14.19 -6.67 -14.83
CA GLY A 108 -12.90 -6.79 -15.51
C GLY A 108 -12.58 -5.55 -16.33
N GLY A 109 -11.38 -4.99 -16.14
CA GLY A 109 -10.91 -3.80 -16.85
C GLY A 109 -11.18 -2.47 -16.14
N ASP A 110 -11.85 -2.48 -14.98
CA ASP A 110 -12.09 -1.27 -14.18
C ASP A 110 -10.79 -0.63 -13.69
N MET A 111 -9.78 -1.48 -13.43
CA MET A 111 -8.46 -1.07 -12.92
C MET A 111 -8.55 -0.23 -11.62
N SER A 112 -9.48 -0.57 -10.74
CA SER A 112 -9.62 0.04 -9.41
C SER A 112 -8.29 0.06 -8.66
N GLY A 113 -8.04 1.11 -7.89
CA GLY A 113 -6.75 1.36 -7.26
C GLY A 113 -5.66 1.91 -8.21
N PHE A 114 -6.01 2.32 -9.45
CA PHE A 114 -5.09 3.07 -10.30
C PHE A 114 -4.54 4.33 -9.61
N SER A 115 -5.41 5.02 -8.85
CA SER A 115 -5.08 6.13 -7.97
C SER A 115 -5.83 5.94 -6.65
N VAL A 116 -5.23 6.39 -5.55
CA VAL A 116 -5.84 6.39 -4.21
C VAL A 116 -5.48 7.69 -3.50
N SER A 117 -6.37 8.15 -2.63
CA SER A 117 -6.12 9.25 -1.70
C SER A 117 -6.83 8.95 -0.39
N LEU A 118 -6.13 9.20 0.72
CA LEU A 118 -6.73 9.33 2.03
C LEU A 118 -6.97 10.83 2.30
N SER A 119 -7.99 11.13 3.10
CA SER A 119 -8.15 12.46 3.68
C SER A 119 -7.13 12.68 4.80
N ALA A 120 -7.05 13.91 5.29
CA ALA A 120 -6.13 14.28 6.38
C ALA A 120 -6.79 14.21 7.77
N ASP A 121 -8.11 14.00 7.83
CA ASP A 121 -8.95 14.04 9.04
C ASP A 121 -9.35 12.67 9.58
#